data_AF-A0A2R8BBI6-F1
#
_entry.id   AF-A0A2R8BBI6-F1
#
_cell.length_a   1.000
_cell.length_b   1.000
_cell.length_c   1.000
_cell.angle_alpha   90.00
_cell.angle_beta   90.00
_cell.angle_gamma   90.00
#
_symmetry.space_group_name_H-M   'P 1'
#
loop_
_entity.id
_entity.type
_entity.pdbx_description
1 polymer ?
#
loop_
_entity_poly.entity_id
_entity_poly.type
_entity_poly.pdbx_seq_one_letter_code
_entity_poly.pdbx_strand_id
1 'polypeptide(L)' 'MTKLTRRGFMASLAAAGAVRAVPIAGAKLGGRRILTLVYDKSMGMMRAVERWVP' A
#
# COMPACT_ATOMS: atom_id res chain seq x y z
N MET A 1 -15.04 23.18 -29.19
CA MET A 1 -14.66 21.77 -28.96
C MET A 1 -13.21 21.69 -28.56
N THR A 2 -12.91 21.17 -27.37
CA THR A 2 -11.54 20.91 -26.92
C THR A 2 -10.91 19.84 -27.84
N LYS A 3 -9.98 20.24 -28.71
CA LYS A 3 -9.25 19.31 -29.58
C LYS A 3 -8.29 18.48 -28.72
N LEU A 4 -8.74 17.32 -28.26
CA LEU A 4 -7.86 16.32 -27.67
C LEU A 4 -6.95 15.78 -28.75
N THR A 5 -5.67 16.15 -28.68
CA THR A 5 -4.65 15.54 -29.53
C THR A 5 -4.54 14.05 -29.17
N ARG A 6 -4.21 13.20 -30.13
CA ARG A 6 -4.08 11.75 -29.91
C ARG A 6 -3.16 11.43 -28.72
N ARG A 7 -2.11 12.24 -28.52
CA ARG A 7 -1.22 12.16 -27.36
C ARG A 7 -1.87 12.60 -26.05
N GLY A 8 -2.64 13.70 -26.05
CA GLY A 8 -3.36 14.17 -24.86
C GLY A 8 -4.40 13.16 -24.38
N PHE A 9 -5.10 12.51 -25.31
CA PHE A 9 -6.06 11.45 -24.98
C PHE A 9 -5.38 10.24 -24.32
N MET A 10 -4.27 9.75 -24.91
CA MET A 10 -3.51 8.64 -24.34
C MET A 10 -2.92 8.97 -22.97
N ALA A 11 -2.39 10.19 -22.80
CA ALA A 11 -1.88 10.65 -21.51
C ALA A 11 -2.99 10.69 -20.44
N SER A 12 -4.19 11.20 -20.78
CA SER A 12 -5.32 11.22 -19.85
C SER A 12 -5.81 9.82 -19.47
N LEU A 13 -5.85 8.88 -20.42
CA LEU A 13 -6.26 7.51 -20.17
C LEU A 13 -5.24 6.77 -19.28
N ALA A 14 -3.95 6.93 -19.57
CA ALA A 14 -2.88 6.36 -18.76
C ALA A 14 -2.88 6.92 -17.33
N ALA A 15 -3.05 8.23 -17.16
CA ALA A 15 -3.15 8.87 -15.85
C ALA A 15 -4.36 8.36 -15.06
N ALA A 16 -5.55 8.30 -15.69
CA ALA A 16 -6.75 7.78 -15.05
C ALA A 16 -6.59 6.30 -14.64
N GLY A 17 -5.95 5.49 -15.48
CA GLY A 17 -5.62 4.10 -15.16
C GLY A 17 -4.64 3.97 -13.98
N ALA A 18 -3.59 4.79 -13.96
CA ALA A 18 -2.58 4.78 -12.90
C ALA A 18 -3.17 5.17 -11.54
N VAL A 19 -4.02 6.19 -11.48
CA VAL A 19 -4.67 6.64 -10.23
C VAL A 19 -5.49 5.51 -9.60
N ARG A 20 -6.09 4.62 -10.40
CA ARG A 20 -6.86 3.47 -9.89
C ARG A 20 -5.99 2.27 -9.55
N ALA A 21 -4.90 2.04 -10.27
CA ALA A 21 -4.05 0.86 -10.11
C ALA A 21 -2.99 0.98 -9.00
N VAL A 22 -2.42 2.18 -8.81
CA VAL A 22 -1.36 2.43 -7.82
C VAL A 22 -1.80 2.12 -6.38
N PRO A 23 -3.00 2.50 -5.91
CA PRO A 23 -3.46 2.16 -4.57
C PRO A 23 -3.62 0.64 -4.35
N ILE A 24 -4.05 -0.09 -5.39
CA ILE A 24 -4.23 -1.54 -5.34
C ILE A 24 -2.88 -2.25 -5.25
N ALA A 25 -1.88 -1.77 -5.99
CA ALA A 25 -0.51 -2.28 -5.90
C ALA A 25 0.11 -1.97 -4.52
N GLY A 26 -0.03 -0.74 -4.02
CA GLY A 26 0.48 -0.36 -2.69
C GLY A 26 -0.18 -1.12 -1.54
N ALA A 27 -1.50 -1.34 -1.61
CA ALA A 27 -2.24 -2.11 -0.60
C ALA A 27 -1.86 -3.60 -0.61
N LYS A 28 -1.57 -4.19 -1.78
CA LYS A 28 -1.16 -5.59 -1.90
C LYS A 28 0.31 -5.84 -1.52
N LEU A 29 1.15 -4.80 -1.56
CA LEU A 29 2.55 -4.85 -1.12
C LEU A 29 2.71 -4.60 0.39
N GLY A 30 1.63 -4.32 1.11
CA GLY A 30 1.63 -4.19 2.56
C GLY A 30 1.71 -5.57 3.22
N GLY A 31 2.91 -5.98 3.61
CA GLY A 31 3.15 -7.23 4.36
C GLY A 31 2.18 -7.45 5.54
N ARG A 32 1.95 -8.72 5.90
CA ARG A 32 0.95 -9.10 6.91
C ARG A 32 1.38 -8.56 8.28
N ARG A 33 0.55 -7.68 8.85
CA ARG A 33 0.72 -7.23 10.24
C ARG A 33 0.08 -8.25 11.17
N ILE A 34 0.89 -8.85 12.04
CA ILE A 34 0.43 -9.85 13.01
C ILE A 34 0.74 -9.32 14.40
N LEU A 35 -0.30 -9.20 15.23
CA LEU A 35 -0.13 -8.98 16.67
C LEU A 35 0.48 -10.25 17.28
N THR A 36 1.75 -10.16 17.62
CA THR A 36 2.50 -11.27 18.21
C THR A 36 2.71 -10.97 19.69
N LEU A 37 2.40 -11.94 20.53
CA LEU A 37 2.72 -11.86 21.95
C LEU A 37 4.20 -12.24 22.14
N VAL A 38 4.99 -11.35 22.70
CA VAL A 38 6.43 -11.55 22.95
C VAL A 38 6.73 -11.28 24.42
N TYR A 39 7.57 -12.12 25.03
CA TYR A 39 8.01 -11.89 26.40
C TYR A 39 9.11 -10.82 26.44
N ASP A 40 8.84 -9.72 27.14
CA ASP A 40 9.79 -8.63 27.33
C ASP A 40 10.54 -8.83 28.66
N LYS A 41 11.81 -9.27 28.56
CA LYS A 41 12.66 -9.53 29.73
C LYS A 41 12.96 -8.27 30.55
N SER A 42 12.96 -7.09 29.93
CA SER A 42 13.25 -5.85 30.64
C SER A 42 12.09 -5.42 31.54
N MET A 43 10.86 -5.74 31.12
CA MET A 43 9.63 -5.43 31.85
C MET A 43 9.06 -6.63 32.62
N GLY A 44 9.62 -7.82 32.44
CA GLY A 44 9.17 -9.05 33.09
C GLY A 44 7.77 -9.53 32.68
N MET A 45 7.24 -9.07 31.55
CA MET A 45 5.84 -9.32 31.14
C MET A 45 5.68 -9.62 29.65
N MET A 46 4.54 -10.20 29.28
CA MET A 46 4.14 -10.41 27.88
C MET A 46 3.64 -9.11 27.25
N ARG A 47 4.11 -8.80 26.04
CA ARG A 47 3.69 -7.63 25.26
C ARG A 47 3.09 -8.05 23.93
N ALA A 48 1.96 -7.46 23.57
CA ALA A 48 1.43 -7.56 22.22
C ALA A 48 2.16 -6.54 21.34
N VAL A 49 2.92 -7.02 20.36
CA VAL A 49 3.71 -6.19 19.44
C VAL A 49 3.22 -6.43 18.01
N GLU A 50 3.04 -5.34 17.27
CA GLU A 50 2.80 -5.43 15.83
C GLU A 50 4.08 -5.88 15.13
N ARG A 51 4.04 -7.07 14.51
CA ARG A 51 5.13 -7.58 13.68
C ARG A 51 4.75 -7.44 12.21
N TRP A 52 5.60 -6.75 11.46
CA TRP A 52 5.51 -6.74 10.00
C TRP A 52 6.18 -7.99 9.43
N VAL A 53 5.45 -8.76 8.62
CA VAL A 53 5.94 -9.96 7.94
C VAL A 53 5.88 -9.70 6.43
N PRO A 54 7.01 -9.83 5.69
CA PRO A 54 7.03 -9.66 4.24
C PRO A 54 6.20 -10.73 3.52
#